data_AF-A0A9P6DZA7-F1
#
_entry.id   AF-A0A9P6DZA7-F1
#
_cell.length_a   1.000
_cell.length_b   1.000
_cell.length_c   1.000
_cell.angle_alpha   90.00
_cell.angle_beta   90.00
_cell.angle_gamma   90.00
#
_symmetry.space_group_name_H-M   'P 1'
#
loop_
_entity.id
_entity.type
_entity.pdbx_description
1 polymer ?
#
loop_
_entity_poly.entity_id
_entity_poly.type
_entity_poly.pdbx_seq_one_letter_code
_entity_poly.pdbx_strand_id
1 'polypeptide(L)'
;RKHVQAAHWSRTILPALIRPFMQWKCKQMLSQQTPASQRGTDNSMCSCSSHHQPLKVVCVSIEALCDVDIAVCTCHPAPQQLVQMGYFPCSPVYPMLAVSLDMLELVSTLFILAVPNERAWATTITKYL
;
A
#
# COMPACT_ATOMS: atom_id res chain seq x y z
N ARG A 1 -5.99 23.83 -3.19
CA ARG A 1 -4.90 22.80 -3.18
C ARG A 1 -5.42 21.42 -2.74
N LYS A 2 -6.04 21.26 -1.55
CA LYS A 2 -6.59 19.98 -1.05
C LYS A 2 -7.59 19.29 -2.01
N HIS A 3 -8.55 20.05 -2.56
CA HIS A 3 -9.54 19.51 -3.51
C HIS A 3 -8.95 18.97 -4.81
N VAL A 4 -7.85 19.56 -5.29
CA VAL A 4 -7.17 19.13 -6.53
C VAL A 4 -6.48 17.78 -6.30
N GLN A 5 -5.86 17.59 -5.15
CA GLN A 5 -5.23 16.32 -4.77
C GLN A 5 -6.26 15.22 -4.55
N ALA A 6 -7.38 15.52 -3.90
CA ALA A 6 -8.47 14.55 -3.71
C ALA A 6 -9.07 14.08 -5.05
N ALA A 7 -9.28 15.00 -6.00
CA ALA A 7 -9.75 14.65 -7.34
C ALA A 7 -8.71 13.84 -8.13
N HIS A 8 -7.42 14.12 -7.96
CA HIS A 8 -6.35 13.36 -8.62
C HIS A 8 -6.26 11.91 -8.11
N TRP A 9 -6.47 11.71 -6.81
CA TRP A 9 -6.59 10.37 -6.23
C TRP A 9 -7.69 9.56 -6.89
N SER A 10 -8.92 10.08 -6.93
CA SER A 10 -10.08 9.33 -7.41
C SER A 10 -10.07 9.13 -8.92
N ARG A 11 -9.63 10.12 -9.70
CA ARG A 11 -9.69 10.08 -11.16
C ARG A 11 -8.53 9.35 -11.82
N THR A 12 -7.34 9.42 -11.22
CA THR A 12 -6.11 8.98 -11.89
C THR A 12 -5.41 7.89 -11.12
N ILE A 13 -5.11 8.12 -9.84
CA ILE A 13 -4.23 7.22 -9.09
C ILE A 13 -4.92 5.93 -8.71
N LEU A 14 -6.04 6.00 -7.97
CA LEU A 14 -6.71 4.80 -7.48
C LEU A 14 -7.08 3.81 -8.61
N PRO A 15 -7.66 4.25 -9.75
CA PRO A 15 -7.93 3.33 -10.86
C PRO A 15 -6.65 2.66 -11.40
N ALA A 16 -5.54 3.40 -11.49
CA ALA A 16 -4.26 2.89 -11.97
C ALA A 16 -3.58 1.89 -10.99
N LEU A 17 -3.97 1.89 -9.71
CA LEU A 17 -3.45 0.98 -8.69
C LEU A 17 -4.19 -0.36 -8.63
N ILE A 18 -5.40 -0.48 -9.19
CA ILE A 18 -6.22 -1.70 -9.09
C ILE A 18 -5.47 -2.91 -9.67
N ARG A 19 -4.92 -2.79 -10.88
CA ARG A 19 -4.20 -3.90 -11.53
C ARG A 19 -2.94 -4.30 -10.75
N PRO A 20 -2.03 -3.37 -10.39
CA PRO A 20 -0.90 -3.65 -9.50
C PRO A 20 -1.30 -4.36 -8.21
N PHE A 21 -2.37 -3.89 -7.55
CA PHE A 21 -2.86 -4.47 -6.30
C PHE A 21 -3.32 -5.91 -6.49
N MET A 22 -4.12 -6.17 -7.53
CA MET A 22 -4.60 -7.53 -7.84
C MET A 22 -3.43 -8.46 -8.16
N GLN A 23 -2.44 -8.01 -8.93
CA GLN A 23 -1.23 -8.79 -9.22
C GLN A 23 -0.47 -9.15 -7.94
N TRP A 24 -0.28 -8.17 -7.05
CA TRP A 24 0.36 -8.40 -5.76
C TRP A 24 -0.43 -9.40 -4.89
N LYS A 25 -1.76 -9.24 -4.78
CA LYS A 25 -2.62 -10.20 -4.05
C LYS A 25 -2.56 -11.61 -4.65
N CYS A 26 -2.61 -11.75 -5.98
CA CYS A 26 -2.46 -13.05 -6.64
C CYS A 26 -1.11 -13.70 -6.30
N LYS A 27 -0.01 -12.94 -6.39
CA LYS A 27 1.33 -13.44 -6.01
C LYS A 27 1.37 -13.91 -4.56
N GLN A 28 0.77 -13.17 -3.62
CA GLN A 28 0.67 -13.58 -2.22
C GLN A 28 -0.05 -14.93 -2.07
N MET A 29 -1.22 -15.09 -2.69
CA MET A 29 -2.02 -16.32 -2.61
C MET A 29 -1.30 -17.53 -3.21
N LEU A 30 -0.57 -17.34 -4.31
CA LEU A 30 0.26 -18.37 -4.93
C LEU A 30 1.50 -18.70 -4.09
N SER A 31 2.12 -17.69 -3.46
CA SER A 31 3.35 -17.86 -2.65
C SER A 31 3.11 -18.64 -1.34
N GLN A 32 1.89 -18.64 -0.80
CA GLN A 32 1.53 -19.50 0.34
C GLN A 32 1.63 -21.01 0.02
N GLN A 33 1.77 -21.38 -1.26
CA GLN A 33 1.92 -22.77 -1.71
C GLN A 33 3.38 -23.17 -2.02
N THR A 34 4.36 -22.25 -1.87
CA THR A 34 5.78 -22.50 -2.23
C THR A 34 6.75 -22.00 -1.14
N PRO A 35 7.80 -22.77 -0.78
CA PRO A 35 8.73 -22.37 0.27
C PRO A 35 9.53 -21.10 -0.07
N ALA A 36 9.80 -20.32 0.98
CA ALA A 36 10.16 -18.90 1.04
C ALA A 36 11.52 -18.46 0.43
N SER A 37 12.02 -19.10 -0.63
CA SER A 37 13.38 -18.81 -1.11
C SER A 37 13.49 -17.71 -2.17
N GLN A 38 12.38 -17.14 -2.68
CA GLN A 38 12.45 -16.16 -3.77
C GLN A 38 11.43 -15.03 -3.59
N ARG A 39 11.56 -14.22 -2.52
CA ARG A 39 11.03 -12.84 -2.53
C ARG A 39 12.00 -11.93 -3.29
N GLY A 40 12.36 -12.32 -4.50
CA GLY A 40 13.03 -11.43 -5.43
C GLY A 40 12.01 -10.40 -5.85
N THR A 41 12.23 -9.14 -5.49
CA THR A 41 11.61 -8.03 -6.19
C THR A 41 12.09 -8.13 -7.63
N ASP A 42 11.27 -8.70 -8.53
CA ASP A 42 11.40 -8.51 -9.97
C ASP A 42 11.18 -7.02 -10.24
N ASN A 43 12.16 -6.21 -9.89
CA ASN A 43 12.26 -4.82 -10.25
C ASN A 43 12.70 -4.80 -11.71
N SER A 44 11.80 -5.21 -12.60
CA SER A 44 12.01 -5.09 -14.04
C SER A 44 12.09 -3.60 -14.34
N MET A 45 13.32 -3.08 -14.35
CA MET A 45 13.59 -1.71 -14.76
C MET A 45 12.98 -1.51 -16.15
N CYS A 46 12.23 -0.43 -16.37
CA CYS A 46 11.75 -0.16 -17.71
C CYS A 46 12.98 -0.01 -18.63
N SER A 47 12.92 -0.54 -19.84
CA SER A 47 13.92 -0.24 -20.88
C SER A 47 13.59 1.07 -21.62
N CYS A 48 12.85 1.97 -20.97
CA CYS A 48 12.38 3.18 -21.60
C CYS A 48 13.49 4.24 -21.64
N SER A 49 13.68 4.91 -22.78
CA SER A 49 14.72 5.94 -22.98
C SER A 49 14.49 7.24 -22.19
N SER A 50 13.57 7.23 -21.23
CA SER A 50 13.20 8.37 -20.41
C SER A 50 14.15 8.51 -19.21
N HIS A 51 14.23 9.72 -18.66
CA HIS A 51 14.98 9.98 -17.42
C HIS A 51 14.36 9.19 -16.25
N HIS A 52 15.21 8.46 -15.54
CA HIS A 52 14.84 7.75 -14.31
C HIS A 52 15.24 8.60 -13.13
N GLN A 53 14.25 9.10 -12.39
CA GLN A 53 14.51 9.87 -11.19
C GLN A 53 14.53 8.93 -9.98
N PRO A 54 15.64 8.83 -9.25
CA PRO A 54 15.66 8.07 -8.01
C PRO A 54 14.76 8.75 -6.97
N LEU A 55 13.97 7.95 -6.26
CA LEU A 55 13.07 8.38 -5.21
C LEU A 55 13.24 7.48 -4.00
N LYS A 56 13.62 8.08 -2.87
CA LYS A 56 13.68 7.41 -1.58
C LYS A 56 12.33 7.54 -0.87
N VAL A 57 11.76 6.41 -0.45
CA VAL A 57 10.46 6.33 0.22
C VAL A 57 10.63 5.60 1.55
N VAL A 58 10.10 6.19 2.63
CA VAL A 58 10.01 5.51 3.92
C VAL A 58 8.79 4.58 3.89
N CYS A 59 9.01 3.30 4.08
CA CYS A 59 7.99 2.26 4.08
C CYS A 59 7.74 1.77 5.50
N VAL A 60 6.49 1.81 5.93
CA VAL A 60 6.05 1.38 7.27
C VAL A 60 5.39 0.02 7.16
N SER A 61 5.85 -0.95 7.95
CA SER A 61 5.24 -2.27 8.08
C SER A 61 5.04 -2.62 9.56
N ILE A 62 4.38 -3.75 9.84
CA ILE A 62 4.20 -4.25 11.21
C ILE A 62 5.54 -4.58 11.86
N GLU A 63 6.49 -5.10 11.08
CA GLU A 63 7.77 -5.60 11.58
C GLU A 63 8.81 -4.48 11.73
N ALA A 64 8.83 -3.53 10.79
CA ALA A 64 9.85 -2.48 10.75
C ALA A 64 9.45 -1.26 9.90
N LEU A 65 10.21 -0.18 10.09
CA LEU A 65 10.33 0.91 9.13
C LEU A 65 11.58 0.68 8.28
N CYS A 66 11.45 0.78 6.96
CA CYS A 66 12.57 0.63 6.04
C CYS A 66 12.58 1.74 4.98
N ASP A 67 13.78 2.10 4.53
CA ASP A 67 13.97 2.98 3.39
C ASP A 67 14.00 2.15 2.11
N VAL A 68 13.22 2.56 1.12
CA VAL A 68 13.15 1.93 -0.21
C VAL A 68 13.51 2.93 -1.28
N ASP A 69 14.48 2.58 -2.12
CA ASP A 69 14.85 3.36 -3.30
C ASP A 69 14.16 2.81 -4.55
N ILE A 70 13.39 3.65 -5.23
CA ILE A 70 12.72 3.32 -6.50
C ILE A 70 13.17 4.24 -7.62
N ALA A 71 13.18 3.74 -8.85
CA ALA A 71 13.52 4.50 -10.04
C ALA A 71 12.24 4.91 -10.77
N VAL A 72 11.86 6.19 -10.66
CA VAL A 72 10.58 6.69 -11.19
C VAL A 72 10.76 7.20 -12.61
N CYS A 73 9.87 6.78 -13.50
CA CYS A 73 9.75 7.32 -14.85
C CYS A 73 8.27 7.45 -15.23
N THR A 74 7.98 8.02 -16.40
CA THR A 74 6.60 8.17 -16.90
C THR A 74 5.91 6.84 -17.14
N CYS A 75 6.66 5.79 -17.47
CA CYS A 75 6.13 4.44 -17.69
C CYS A 75 5.88 3.67 -16.39
N HIS A 76 6.67 3.96 -15.34
CA HIS A 76 6.58 3.31 -14.04
C HIS A 76 6.51 4.39 -12.95
N PRO A 77 5.31 4.95 -12.71
CA PRO A 77 5.13 5.94 -11.67
C PRO A 77 5.25 5.33 -10.26
N ALA A 78 5.76 6.11 -9.32
CA ALA A 78 6.04 5.67 -7.94
C ALA A 78 4.86 4.93 -7.26
N PRO A 79 3.60 5.40 -7.35
CA PRO A 79 2.47 4.70 -6.74
C PRO A 79 2.31 3.25 -7.19
N GLN A 80 2.54 2.96 -8.47
CA GLN A 80 2.37 1.61 -9.01
C GLN A 80 3.50 0.68 -8.56
N GLN A 81 4.74 1.18 -8.56
CA GLN A 81 5.89 0.42 -8.06
C GLN A 81 5.71 0.05 -6.58
N LEU A 82 5.30 1.02 -5.75
CA LEU A 82 5.06 0.78 -4.33
C LEU A 82 3.98 -0.28 -4.09
N VAL A 83 2.87 -0.25 -4.84
CA VAL A 83 1.81 -1.26 -4.70
C VAL A 83 2.28 -2.63 -5.17
N GLN A 84 3.09 -2.72 -6.23
CA GLN A 84 3.71 -3.99 -6.65
C GLN A 84 4.63 -4.58 -5.57
N MET A 85 5.26 -3.72 -4.76
CA MET A 85 6.08 -4.09 -3.62
C MET A 85 5.28 -4.39 -2.34
N GLY A 86 3.97 -4.19 -2.35
CA GLY A 86 3.10 -4.42 -1.20
C GLY A 86 2.88 -3.20 -0.30
N TYR A 87 3.14 -2.00 -0.78
CA TYR A 87 2.97 -0.75 -0.03
C TYR A 87 1.97 0.19 -0.71
N PHE A 88 1.08 0.79 0.07
CA PHE A 88 0.21 1.86 -0.36
C PHE A 88 0.89 3.23 -0.16
N PRO A 89 1.04 4.04 -1.23
CA PRO A 89 1.64 5.36 -1.13
C PRO A 89 0.76 6.34 -0.34
N CYS A 90 1.36 7.20 0.49
CA CYS A 90 0.61 8.25 1.22
C CYS A 90 0.41 9.54 0.40
N SER A 91 0.95 9.63 -0.82
CA SER A 91 0.82 10.79 -1.71
C SER A 91 0.73 10.34 -3.18
N PRO A 92 -0.08 11.02 -4.01
CA PRO A 92 -0.38 10.57 -5.36
C PRO A 92 0.74 10.81 -6.38
N VAL A 93 1.61 11.80 -6.14
CA VAL A 93 2.61 12.26 -7.13
C VAL A 93 4.03 11.98 -6.64
N TYR A 94 4.32 12.29 -5.39
CA TYR A 94 5.65 12.11 -4.80
C TYR A 94 5.49 11.55 -3.38
N PRO A 95 5.32 10.22 -3.24
CA PRO A 95 5.23 9.58 -1.95
C PRO A 95 6.60 9.57 -1.27
N MET A 96 6.72 10.28 -0.15
CA MET A 96 7.87 10.16 0.77
C MET A 96 7.61 9.09 1.84
N LEU A 97 6.35 8.67 1.98
CA LEU A 97 5.89 7.68 2.93
C LEU A 97 4.95 6.70 2.23
N ALA A 98 5.07 5.43 2.56
CA ALA A 98 4.14 4.38 2.15
C ALA A 98 3.89 3.41 3.31
N VAL A 99 2.72 2.79 3.34
CA VAL A 99 2.30 1.87 4.40
C VAL A 99 2.03 0.50 3.80
N SER A 100 2.48 -0.57 4.47
CA SER A 100 2.24 -1.94 4.03
C SER A 100 0.75 -2.22 3.84
N LEU A 101 0.40 -2.86 2.73
CA LEU A 101 -0.97 -3.27 2.43
C LEU A 101 -1.50 -4.28 3.47
N ASP A 102 -0.64 -5.14 4.01
CA ASP A 102 -1.03 -6.09 5.07
C ASP A 102 -1.33 -5.36 6.39
N MET A 103 -0.57 -4.31 6.70
CA MET A 103 -0.85 -3.44 7.85
C MET A 103 -2.20 -2.71 7.68
N LEU A 104 -2.50 -2.23 6.47
CA LEU A 104 -3.78 -1.59 6.18
C LEU A 104 -4.96 -2.58 6.28
N GLU A 105 -4.78 -3.83 5.84
CA GLU A 105 -5.78 -4.88 5.99
C GLU A 105 -6.03 -5.23 7.45
N LEU A 106 -4.96 -5.33 8.26
CA LEU A 106 -5.06 -5.52 9.71
C LEU A 106 -5.84 -4.38 10.37
N VAL A 107 -5.47 -3.12 10.11
CA VAL A 107 -6.14 -1.94 10.69
C VAL A 107 -7.60 -1.87 10.25
N SER A 108 -7.89 -2.16 8.98
CA SER A 108 -9.27 -2.19 8.47
C SER A 108 -10.11 -3.26 9.17
N THR A 109 -9.54 -4.45 9.37
CA THR A 109 -10.19 -5.56 10.09
C THR A 109 -10.42 -5.20 11.56
N LEU A 110 -9.41 -4.64 12.23
CA LEU A 110 -9.53 -4.16 13.60
C LEU A 110 -10.60 -3.08 13.71
N PHE A 111 -10.71 -2.16 12.76
CA PHE A 111 -11.72 -1.12 12.78
C PHE A 111 -13.14 -1.71 12.66
N ILE A 112 -13.33 -2.71 11.79
CA ILE A 112 -14.61 -3.43 11.67
C ILE A 112 -14.96 -4.14 12.98
N LEU A 113 -13.98 -4.76 13.65
CA LEU A 113 -14.17 -5.53 14.88
C LEU A 113 -14.20 -4.70 16.18
N ALA A 114 -13.61 -3.51 16.19
CA ALA A 114 -13.59 -2.61 17.35
C ALA A 114 -14.97 -1.97 17.59
N VAL A 115 -15.72 -1.72 16.52
CA VAL A 115 -17.04 -1.06 16.57
C VAL A 115 -18.09 -1.84 17.37
N PRO A 116 -18.16 -3.19 17.36
CA PRO A 116 -19.03 -3.90 18.29
C PRO A 116 -18.45 -4.00 19.71
N ASN A 117 -17.14 -4.11 19.92
CA ASN A 117 -16.62 -4.46 21.26
C ASN A 117 -16.68 -3.31 22.27
N GLU A 118 -16.22 -2.11 21.88
CA GLU A 118 -16.27 -0.95 22.78
C GLU A 118 -17.72 -0.51 23.04
N ARG A 119 -18.55 -0.46 21.99
CA ARG A 119 -19.96 -0.11 22.13
C ARG A 119 -20.76 -1.19 22.84
N ALA A 120 -20.54 -2.48 22.57
CA ALA A 120 -21.24 -3.55 23.29
C ALA A 120 -20.82 -3.60 24.76
N TRP A 121 -19.54 -3.36 25.07
CA TRP A 121 -19.08 -3.30 26.46
C TRP A 121 -19.63 -2.08 27.19
N ALA A 122 -19.52 -0.89 26.61
CA ALA A 122 -20.09 0.34 27.17
C ALA A 122 -21.63 0.27 27.31
N THR A 123 -22.32 -0.30 26.31
CA THR A 123 -23.78 -0.50 26.35
C THR A 123 -24.17 -1.54 27.41
N THR A 124 -23.42 -2.63 27.54
CA THR A 124 -23.63 -3.64 28.59
C THR A 124 -23.44 -3.01 29.97
N ILE A 125 -22.36 -2.27 30.20
CA ILE A 125 -22.11 -1.59 31.47
C ILE A 125 -23.22 -0.59 31.79
N THR A 126 -23.63 0.24 30.82
CA THR A 126 -24.71 1.23 31.02
C THR A 126 -26.09 0.58 31.23
N LYS A 127 -26.27 -0.67 30.78
CA LYS A 127 -27.53 -1.41 30.94
C LYS A 127 -27.62 -2.16 32.28
N TYR A 128 -26.48 -2.54 32.86
CA TYR A 128 -26.42 -3.38 34.07
C TYR A 128 -25.87 -2.65 35.32
N LEU A 129 -25.26 -1.47 35.16
CA LEU A 129 -25.02 -0.49 36.24
C LEU A 129 -26.12 0.57 36.23
#